data_AF-A0A6I1ZSQ1-F1
#
_entry.id   AF-A0A6I1ZSQ1-F1
#
_cell.length_a   1.000
_cell.length_b   1.000
_cell.length_c   1.000
_cell.angle_alpha   90.00
_cell.angle_beta   90.00
_cell.angle_gamma   90.00
#
_symmetry.space_group_name_H-M   'P 1'
#
loop_
_entity.id
_entity.type
_entity.pdbx_description
1 polymer ?
#
loop_
_entity_poly.entity_id
_entity_poly.type
_entity_poly.pdbx_seq_one_letter_code
_entity_poly.pdbx_strand_id
1 'polypeptide(L)' 'MEKIGYFLIGSVALLWIVGMVAGMIVAFPYGIIGLVVLAGFGFLFAKVLKERLSSKEDDYYSKNIQQ' A
#
# COMPACT_ATOMS: atom_id res chain seq x y z
N MET A 1 -10.92 7.88 -18.75
CA MET A 1 -9.59 8.48 -18.57
C MET A 1 -8.99 8.12 -17.21
N GLU A 2 -9.76 8.17 -16.12
CA GLU A 2 -9.32 7.85 -14.75
C GLU A 2 -8.76 6.42 -14.58
N LYS A 3 -9.43 5.39 -15.12
CA LYS A 3 -8.99 3.99 -15.00
C LYS A 3 -7.58 3.74 -15.58
N ILE A 4 -7.25 4.39 -16.70
CA ILE A 4 -5.93 4.31 -17.32
C ILE A 4 -4.89 5.03 -16.47
N GLY A 5 -5.25 6.19 -15.90
CA GLY A 5 -4.41 6.92 -14.95
C GLY A 5 -4.09 6.09 -13.71
N TYR A 6 -5.09 5.46 -13.10
CA TYR A 6 -4.88 4.56 -11.94
C TYR A 6 -4.03 3.35 -12.29
N PHE A 7 -4.22 2.78 -13.47
CA PHE A 7 -3.41 1.65 -13.93
C PHE A 7 -1.94 2.03 -14.12
N LEU A 8 -1.67 3.18 -14.75
CA LEU A 8 -0.31 3.69 -14.95
C LEU A 8 0.37 4.02 -13.62
N ILE A 9 -0.29 4.81 -12.77
CA ILE A 9 0.26 5.20 -11.47
C ILE A 9 0.48 3.96 -10.59
N GLY A 10 -0.47 3.01 -10.57
CA GLY A 10 -0.34 1.76 -9.83
C GLY A 10 0.85 0.93 -10.30
N SER A 11 1.05 0.84 -11.62
CA SER A 11 2.17 0.11 -12.21
C SER A 11 3.52 0.76 -11.88
N VAL A 12 3.61 2.09 -11.99
CA VAL A 12 4.82 2.85 -11.63
C VAL A 12 5.13 2.72 -10.14
N ALA A 13 4.13 2.84 -9.28
CA ALA A 13 4.30 2.65 -7.84
C ALA A 13 4.82 1.25 -7.51
N LEU A 14 4.28 0.21 -8.16
CA LEU A 14 4.73 -1.17 -7.96
C LEU A 14 6.18 -1.37 -8.41
N LEU A 15 6.54 -0.90 -9.60
CA LEU A 15 7.92 -0.95 -10.09
C LEU A 15 8.89 -0.20 -9.16
N TRP A 16 8.47 0.95 -8.63
CA TRP A 16 9.28 1.72 -7.70
C TRP A 16 9.50 0.96 -6.39
N ILE A 17 8.46 0.37 -5.79
CA ILE A 17 8.59 -0.45 -4.58
C ILE A 17 9.55 -1.62 -4.81
N VAL A 18 9.44 -2.31 -5.96
CA VAL A 18 10.36 -3.40 -6.33
C VAL A 18 11.80 -2.89 -6.44
N GLY A 19 12.00 -1.75 -7.10
CA GLY A 19 13.33 -1.11 -7.21
C GLY A 19 13.91 -0.72 -5.86
N MET A 20 13.11 -0.18 -4.94
CA MET A 20 13.54 0.12 -3.58
C MET A 20 13.99 -1.14 -2.85
N VAL A 21 13.21 -2.22 -2.93
CA VAL A 21 13.56 -3.50 -2.30
C VAL A 21 14.88 -4.04 -2.87
N ALA A 22 15.03 -4.06 -4.20
CA ALA A 22 16.27 -4.50 -4.84
C ALA A 22 17.47 -3.64 -4.42
N GLY A 23 17.31 -2.31 -4.38
CA GLY A 23 18.35 -1.38 -3.93
C GLY A 23 18.77 -1.62 -2.48
N MET A 24 17.81 -1.89 -1.59
CA MET A 24 18.10 -2.22 -0.19
C MET A 24 18.82 -3.56 -0.05
N ILE A 25 18.48 -4.56 -0.86
CA ILE A 25 19.20 -5.84 -0.88
C ILE A 25 20.65 -5.64 -1.33
N VAL A 26 20.89 -4.84 -2.37
CA VAL A 26 22.25 -4.51 -2.84
C VAL A 26 23.05 -3.75 -1.77
N ALA A 27 22.38 -2.89 -0.98
CA ALA A 27 23.01 -2.11 0.10
C ALA A 27 23.25 -2.90 1.40
N PHE A 28 23.28 -4.24 1.34
CA PHE A 28 23.56 -5.08 2.51
C PHE A 28 24.94 -4.75 3.13
N PRO A 29 25.07 -4.68 4.47
CA PRO A 29 24.04 -4.97 5.49
C PRO A 29 23.15 -3.78 5.87
N TYR A 30 23.49 -2.56 5.47
CA TYR A 30 22.77 -1.35 5.88
C TYR A 30 21.31 -1.32 5.41
N GLY A 31 21.02 -1.91 4.25
CA GLY A 31 19.67 -2.00 3.72
C GLY A 31 18.69 -2.83 4.54
N ILE A 32 19.16 -3.65 5.50
CA ILE A 32 18.29 -4.40 6.42
C ILE A 32 17.35 -3.46 7.19
N ILE A 33 17.86 -2.31 7.65
CA ILE A 33 17.06 -1.34 8.42
C ILE A 33 15.87 -0.87 7.56
N GLY A 34 16.13 -0.53 6.29
CA GLY A 34 15.09 -0.12 5.36
C GLY A 34 14.07 -1.23 5.08
N LEU A 35 14.52 -2.48 4.91
CA LEU A 35 13.63 -3.62 4.71
C LEU A 35 12.72 -3.87 5.92
N VAL A 36 13.24 -3.77 7.14
CA VAL A 36 12.44 -3.91 8.37
C VAL A 36 11.39 -2.81 8.47
N VAL A 37 11.77 -1.57 8.19
CA VAL A 37 10.83 -0.43 8.17
C VAL A 37 9.75 -0.64 7.13
N LEU A 38 10.12 -0.99 5.89
CA LEU A 38 9.17 -1.23 4.80
C LEU A 38 8.20 -2.37 5.14
N ALA A 39 8.69 -3.46 5.74
CA ALA A 39 7.85 -4.57 6.19
C ALA A 39 6.87 -4.15 7.30
N GLY A 40 7.34 -3.38 8.29
CA GLY A 40 6.49 -2.86 9.36
C GLY A 40 5.37 -1.96 8.85
N PHE A 41 5.70 -1.01 7.97
CA PHE A 41 4.70 -0.14 7.33
C PHE A 41 3.74 -0.95 6.44
N GLY A 42 4.26 -1.89 5.64
CA GLY A 42 3.43 -2.75 4.78
C GLY A 42 2.43 -3.57 5.59
N PHE A 43 2.84 -4.11 6.74
CA PHE A 43 1.97 -4.85 7.65
C PHE A 43 0.86 -3.97 8.23
N LEU A 44 1.20 -2.77 8.74
CA LEU A 44 0.21 -1.83 9.27
C LEU A 44 -0.77 -1.36 8.19
N PHE A 45 -0.26 -1.08 6.98
CA PHE A 45 -1.09 -0.70 5.85
C PHE A 45 -2.06 -1.82 5.46
N ALA A 46 -1.58 -3.07 5.38
CA ALA A 46 -2.43 -4.23 5.11
C ALA A 46 -3.50 -4.44 6.19
N LYS A 47 -3.16 -4.20 7.47
CA LYS A 47 -4.13 -4.23 8.58
C LYS A 47 -5.25 -3.21 8.36
N VAL A 48 -4.91 -1.96 8.07
CA VAL A 48 -5.90 -0.89 7.84
C VAL A 48 -6.79 -1.20 6.63
N LEU A 49 -6.21 -1.70 5.53
CA LEU A 49 -6.99 -2.11 4.35
C LEU A 49 -7.96 -3.24 4.68
N LYS A 50 -7.52 -4.24 5.45
CA LYS A 50 -8.37 -5.34 5.88
C LYS A 50 -9.53 -4.85 6.74
N GLU A 51 -9.25 -3.98 7.70
CA GLU A 51 -10.27 -3.38 8.56
C GLU A 51 -11.29 -2.60 7.73
N ARG A 52 -10.83 -1.76 6.80
CA ARG A 52 -11.71 -1.01 5.89
C ARG A 52 -12.60 -1.90 5.03
N LEU A 53 -12.06 -2.98 4.47
CA LEU A 53 -12.84 -3.93 3.65
C LEU A 53 -13.85 -4.73 4.49
N SER A 54 -13.58 -4.91 5.79
CA SER A 54 -14.46 -5.65 6.71
C SER A 54 -15.51 -4.80 7.41
N SER A 55 -15.40 -3.46 7.36
CA SER A 55 -16.30 -2.53 8.04
C SER A 55 -17.65 -2.44 7.33
N LYS A 56 -18.59 -3.32 7.69
CA LYS A 56 -19.98 -3.31 7.20
C LYS A 56 -20.76 -2.07 7.66
N GLU A 57 -20.39 -1.51 8.80
CA GLU A 57 -21.07 -0.38 9.42
C GLU A 57 -20.71 0.94 8.70
N ASP A 58 -19.42 1.17 8.38
CA ASP A 58 -19.01 2.31 7.54
C ASP A 58 -19.62 2.23 6.13
N ASP A 59 -19.70 1.01 5.57
CA ASP A 59 -20.32 0.79 4.26
C ASP A 59 -21.82 1.11 4.26
N TYR A 60 -22.51 0.86 5.38
CA TYR A 60 -23.92 1.19 5.56
C TYR A 60 -24.14 2.70 5.62
N TYR A 61 -23.38 3.43 6.44
CA TYR A 61 -23.53 4.88 6.57
C TYR A 61 -23.09 5.62 5.30
N SER A 62 -22.01 5.19 4.65
CA SER A 62 -21.55 5.77 3.38
C SER A 62 -22.54 5.57 2.22
N LYS A 63 -23.38 4.53 2.24
CA LYS A 63 -24.33 4.23 1.16
C LYS A 63 -25.74 4.75 1.43
N ASN A 64 -26.16 4.82 2.68
CA ASN A 64 -27.55 5.09 3.04
C ASN A 64 -27.78 6.48 3.65
N ILE A 65 -26.72 7.19 4.05
CA ILE A 65 -26.83 8.57 4.51
C ILE A 65 -26.21 9.48 3.44
N GLN A 66 -27.08 10.19 2.71
CA GLN A 66 -26.67 11.32 1.88
C GLN A 66 -26.37 12.50 2.81
N GLN A 67 -25.13 12.97 2.82
CA GLN A 67 -24.81 14.31 3.32
C GLN A 67 -24.99 15.33 2.20
#